data_AF-A0A9D2YP94-F1
#
_entry.id   AF-A0A9D2YP94-F1
#
_cell.length_a   1.000
_cell.length_b   1.000
_cell.length_c   1.000
_cell.angle_alpha   90.00
_cell.angle_beta   90.00
_cell.angle_gamma   90.00
#
_symmetry.space_group_name_H-M   'P 1'
#
loop_
_entity.id
_entity.type
_entity.pdbx_description
1 polymer ?
#
loop_
_entity_poly.entity_id
_entity_poly.type
_entity_poly.pdbx_seq_one_letter_code
_entity_poly.pdbx_strand_id
1 'polypeptide(L)' 'MLVDVQWKLAMAVSSDTCRSLNSPYVSLLLKVLEPSGQISQRSFEMTIPQFQNFHKQLKEMAAIMETV' A
#
# COMPACT_ATOMS: atom_id res chain seq x y z
N MET A 1 -6.75 -12.03 9.36
CA MET A 1 -7.68 -10.88 9.22
C MET A 1 -6.88 -9.61 9.11
N LEU A 2 -7.19 -8.71 8.17
CA LEU A 2 -6.60 -7.38 8.15
C LEU A 2 -7.17 -6.58 9.33
N VAL A 3 -6.29 -6.09 10.22
CA VAL A 3 -6.71 -5.42 11.47
C VAL A 3 -6.33 -3.95 11.54
N ASP A 4 -5.34 -3.52 10.75
CA ASP A 4 -4.92 -2.12 10.68
C ASP A 4 -4.29 -1.85 9.31
N VAL A 5 -4.51 -0.64 8.80
CA VAL A 5 -3.89 -0.10 7.59
C VAL A 5 -3.38 1.28 7.90
N GLN A 6 -2.07 1.44 7.84
CA GLN A 6 -1.42 2.74 7.96
C GLN A 6 -0.80 3.10 6.62
N TRP A 7 -0.76 4.38 6.30
CA TRP A 7 -0.18 4.85 5.06
C TRP A 7 0.56 6.17 5.29
N LYS A 8 1.54 6.43 4.41
CA LYS A 8 2.26 7.70 4.34
C LYS A 8 2.51 8.07 2.88
N LEU A 9 2.42 9.36 2.57
CA LEU A 9 2.93 9.93 1.34
C LEU A 9 4.37 10.39 1.61
N ALA A 10 5.32 9.84 0.89
CA ALA A 10 6.74 10.15 1.04
C ALA A 10 7.35 10.57 -0.30
N MET A 11 8.47 11.26 -0.23
CA MET A 11 9.33 11.51 -1.39
C MET A 11 10.60 10.69 -1.20
N ALA A 12 10.99 9.92 -2.22
CA ALA A 12 12.28 9.26 -2.18
C ALA A 12 13.37 10.31 -2.44
N VAL A 13 14.25 10.51 -1.46
CA VAL A 13 15.46 11.32 -1.62
C VAL A 13 16.62 10.34 -1.81
N SER A 14 17.35 10.41 -2.93
CA SER A 14 18.44 9.47 -3.22
C SER A 14 19.75 10.19 -3.51
N SER A 15 20.84 9.53 -3.11
CA SER A 15 22.23 9.81 -3.48
C SER A 15 22.54 9.38 -4.92
N ASP A 16 23.33 10.23 -5.59
CA ASP A 16 24.21 10.14 -6.76
C ASP A 16 23.86 9.28 -8.01
N THR A 17 22.93 8.31 -8.00
CA THR A 17 22.84 7.32 -9.11
C THR A 17 21.48 7.08 -9.77
N CYS A 18 20.38 7.79 -9.48
CA CYS A 18 19.10 7.55 -10.17
C CYS A 18 18.24 8.80 -10.48
N ARG A 19 17.66 8.83 -11.69
CA ARG A 19 17.04 10.00 -12.36
C ARG A 19 15.63 10.38 -11.84
N SER A 20 15.06 9.65 -10.88
CA SER A 20 13.68 9.81 -10.38
C SER A 20 13.57 10.64 -9.09
N LEU A 21 14.46 11.61 -8.93
CA LEU A 21 14.77 12.38 -7.71
C LEU A 21 13.65 13.25 -7.12
N ASN A 22 12.44 13.26 -7.67
CA ASN A 22 11.32 14.09 -7.17
C ASN A 22 9.95 13.39 -7.29
N SER A 23 9.93 12.08 -7.41
CA SER A 23 8.67 11.35 -7.52
C SER A 23 8.11 11.05 -6.13
N PRO A 24 6.87 11.42 -5.82
CA PRO A 24 6.22 10.97 -4.61
C PRO A 24 5.84 9.48 -4.72
N TYR A 25 5.85 8.81 -3.57
CA TYR A 25 5.46 7.42 -3.40
C TYR A 25 4.54 7.29 -2.20
N VAL A 26 3.66 6.30 -2.23
CA VAL A 26 2.82 5.91 -1.10
C VAL A 26 3.43 4.66 -0.47
N SER A 27 3.74 4.70 0.82
CA SER A 27 4.08 3.51 1.58
C SER A 27 2.86 3.08 2.40
N LEU A 28 2.50 1.81 2.33
CA LEU A 28 1.46 1.19 3.15
C LEU A 28 2.09 0.22 4.15
N LEU A 29 1.53 0.19 5.35
CA LEU A 29 1.81 -0.81 6.38
C LEU A 29 0.50 -1.49 6.75
N LEU A 30 0.43 -2.79 6.49
CA LEU A 30 -0.69 -3.65 6.83
C LEU A 30 -0.35 -4.42 8.10
N LYS A 31 -1.27 -4.44 9.07
CA LYS A 31 -1.20 -5.39 10.18
C LYS A 31 -2.25 -6.47 9.97
N VAL A 32 -1.81 -7.72 10.05
CA VAL A 32 -2.64 -8.89 9.83
C VAL A 32 -2.61 -9.77 11.07
N LEU A 33 -3.78 -10.06 11.63
CA LEU A 33 -3.94 -11.10 12.65
C LEU A 33 -3.91 -12.47 11.96
N GLU A 34 -2.89 -13.25 12.25
CA GLU A 34 -2.72 -14.61 11.75
C GLU A 34 -3.60 -15.60 12.54
N PRO A 35 -3.91 -16.77 11.97
CA PRO A 35 -4.68 -17.81 12.67
C PRO A 35 -4.05 -18.26 14.00
N SER A 36 -2.74 -18.12 14.15
CA SER A 36 -1.99 -18.39 15.37
C SER A 36 -2.27 -17.40 16.51
N GLY A 37 -2.99 -16.31 16.24
CA GLY A 37 -3.20 -15.20 17.17
C GLY A 37 -2.08 -14.15 17.15
N GLN A 38 -1.02 -14.35 16.37
CA GLN A 38 0.06 -13.38 16.20
C GLN A 38 -0.33 -12.26 15.22
N ILE A 39 0.18 -11.05 15.47
CA ILE A 39 0.05 -9.93 14.52
C ILE A 39 1.32 -9.88 13.69
N SER A 40 1.19 -10.06 12.37
CA SER A 40 2.28 -9.82 11.42
C SER A 40 2.11 -8.50 10.70
N GLN A 41 3.24 -7.90 10.32
CA GLN A 41 3.30 -6.63 9.62
C GLN A 41 3.87 -6.83 8.22
N ARG A 42 3.22 -6.23 7.23
CA ARG A 42 3.68 -6.24 5.82
C ARG A 42 3.66 -4.81 5.30
N SER A 43 4.76 -4.39 4.69
CA SER A 43 4.87 -3.07 4.09
C SER A 43 5.24 -3.15 2.62
N PHE A 44 4.73 -2.20 1.83
CA PHE A 44 5.10 -2.05 0.44
C PHE A 44 4.95 -0.59 0.02
N GLU A 45 5.65 -0.24 -1.07
CA GLU A 45 5.69 1.11 -1.62
C GLU A 45 5.23 1.09 -3.07
N MET A 46 4.55 2.15 -3.46
CA MET A 46 4.03 2.33 -4.81
C MET A 46 4.27 3.74 -5.29
N THR A 47 4.60 3.89 -6.57
CA THR A 47 4.49 5.17 -7.26
C THR A 47 3.04 5.66 -7.25
N ILE A 48 2.81 6.96 -7.47
CA ILE A 48 1.44 7.50 -7.56
C ILE A 48 0.58 6.80 -8.62
N PRO A 49 1.05 6.52 -9.86
CA PRO A 49 0.25 5.79 -10.83
C PRO A 49 -0.10 4.37 -10.38
N GLN A 50 0.82 3.66 -9.73
CA GLN A 50 0.55 2.34 -9.16
C GLN A 50 -0.51 2.41 -8.05
N PHE A 51 -0.44 3.40 -7.17
CA PHE A 51 -1.43 3.60 -6.12
C PHE A 51 -2.82 3.94 -6.69
N GLN A 52 -2.90 4.76 -7.74
CA GLN A 52 -4.16 5.05 -8.43
C GLN A 52 -4.79 3.78 -9.02
N ASN A 53 -3.99 2.92 -9.66
CA ASN A 53 -4.47 1.64 -10.17
C ASN A 53 -4.88 0.68 -9.04
N PHE A 54 -4.09 0.61 -7.96
CA PHE A 54 -4.42 -0.18 -6.77
C PHE A 54 -5.76 0.24 -6.15
N HIS A 55 -6.00 1.55 -6.00
CA HIS A 55 -7.27 2.09 -5.51
C HIS A 55 -8.45 1.73 -6.43
N LYS A 56 -8.25 1.75 -7.75
CA LYS A 56 -9.28 1.30 -8.71
C LYS A 56 -9.61 -0.19 -8.50
N GLN A 57 -8.59 -1.04 -8.40
CA GLN A 57 -8.77 -2.47 -8.17
C GLN A 57 -9.47 -2.76 -6.83
N LEU A 58 -9.12 -2.02 -5.76
CA LEU A 58 -9.81 -2.14 -4.48
C LEU A 58 -11.30 -1.78 -4.57
N LYS A 59 -11.67 -0.75 -5.33
CA LYS A 59 -13.08 -0.39 -5.57
C LYS A 59 -13.83 -1.46 -6.34
N GLU A 60 -13.20 -2.05 -7.36
CA GLU A 60 -13.77 -3.16 -8.13
C GLU A 60 -13.99 -4.39 -7.24
N MET A 61 -13.00 -4.73 -6.40
CA MET A 61 -13.13 -5.82 -5.42
C MET A 61 -14.25 -5.55 -4.42
N ALA A 62 -14.36 -4.33 -3.89
CA ALA A 62 -15.42 -3.94 -2.95
C ALA A 62 -16.81 -4.09 -3.59
N ALA A 63 -16.98 -3.61 -4.83
CA ALA A 63 -18.25 -3.75 -5.55
C ALA A 63 -18.66 -5.21 -5.76
N ILE A 64 -17.70 -6.11 -6.03
CA ILE A 64 -17.98 -7.55 -6.14
C ILE A 64 -18.39 -8.12 -4.77
N MET A 65 -17.72 -7.73 -3.68
CA MET A 65 -18.05 -8.20 -2.33
C MET A 65 -19.43 -7.73 -1.84
N GLU A 66 -19.90 -6.57 -2.28
CA GLU A 66 -21.25 -6.05 -1.94
C GLU A 66 -22.38 -6.80 -2.65
N THR A 67 -22.08 -7.54 -3.72
CA THR A 67 -23.09 -8.29 -4.49
C THR A 67 -23.35 -9.72 -3.98
N VAL A 68 -22.74 -10.11 -2.85
CA VAL A 68 -22.83 -11.47 -2.26
C VAL A 68 -23.60 -11.48 -0.94
#